data_AF-A0A2U1J8P9-F1
#
_entry.id   AF-A0A2U1J8P9-F1
#
_cell.length_a   1.000
_cell.length_b   1.000
_cell.length_c   1.000
_cell.angle_alpha   90.00
_cell.angle_beta   90.00
_cell.angle_gamma   90.00
#
_symmetry.space_group_name_H-M   'P 1'
#
loop_
_entity.id
_entity.type
_entity.pdbx_description
1 polymer ?
#
loop_
_entity_poly.entity_id
_entity_poly.type
_entity_poly.pdbx_seq_one_letter_code
_entity_poly.pdbx_strand_id
1 'polypeptide(L)'
;MGMLRSVANFALILYFLSPVLRTLTVDTSTDTIIALAVVFFLLNLGFHDYGTNNLTKISSIGSISVNAAVLACVLLASRLSSNNAVYALLVYALLWFALFPLLRRLLIAVSTKSSIILTIILAVGGTVLFLSISKAVSLVHFSITFIITFVSPLWFLWIQRYKNEIHGPWDEATPIVHH
;
A
#
# COMPACT_ATOMS: atom_id res chain seq x y z
N MET A 1 -21.27 7.64 18.89
CA MET A 1 -22.01 8.65 18.09
C MET A 1 -21.10 9.71 17.45
N GLY A 2 -20.02 10.16 18.11
CA GLY A 2 -19.09 11.17 17.56
C GLY A 2 -18.34 10.74 16.27
N MET A 3 -17.82 9.51 16.21
CA MET A 3 -17.09 9.02 15.03
C MET A 3 -17.98 8.95 13.78
N LEU A 4 -19.22 8.47 13.93
CA LEU A 4 -20.16 8.38 12.80
C LEU A 4 -20.48 9.78 12.23
N ARG A 5 -20.63 10.78 13.12
CA ARG A 5 -20.82 12.18 12.73
C ARG A 5 -19.59 12.73 12.00
N SER A 6 -18.39 12.43 12.48
CA SER A 6 -17.14 12.85 11.83
C SER A 6 -16.99 12.24 10.43
N VAL A 7 -17.26 10.94 10.28
CA VAL A 7 -17.21 10.26 8.98
C VAL A 7 -18.26 10.83 8.02
N ALA A 8 -19.49 11.06 8.50
CA ALA A 8 -20.54 11.66 7.68
C ALA A 8 -20.18 13.09 7.22
N ASN A 9 -19.64 13.92 8.13
CA ASN A 9 -19.20 15.27 7.80
C ASN A 9 -18.05 15.25 6.79
N PHE A 10 -17.08 14.35 6.97
CA PHE A 10 -15.96 14.21 6.04
C PHE A 10 -16.42 13.79 4.64
N ALA A 11 -17.32 12.80 4.56
CA ALA A 11 -17.91 12.37 3.29
C ALA A 11 -18.67 13.50 2.59
N LEU A 12 -19.45 14.29 3.35
CA LEU A 12 -20.18 15.45 2.83
C LEU A 12 -19.23 16.52 2.28
N ILE A 13 -18.18 16.86 3.04
CA ILE A 13 -17.16 17.83 2.59
C ILE A 13 -16.48 17.35 1.31
N LEU A 14 -16.12 16.06 1.25
CA LEU A 14 -15.48 15.48 0.06
C LEU A 14 -16.41 15.52 -1.16
N TYR A 15 -17.71 15.29 -0.97
CA TYR A 15 -18.72 15.42 -2.03
C TYR A 15 -18.81 16.86 -2.56
N PHE A 16 -18.86 17.86 -1.69
CA PHE A 16 -18.86 19.26 -2.10
C PHE A 16 -17.55 19.70 -2.76
N LEU A 17 -16.41 19.15 -2.34
CA LEU A 17 -15.10 19.47 -2.88
C LEU A 17 -14.80 18.73 -4.20
N SER A 18 -15.55 17.67 -4.53
CA SER A 18 -15.38 16.87 -5.74
C SER A 18 -15.34 17.68 -7.06
N PRO A 19 -16.25 18.64 -7.33
CA PRO A 19 -16.16 19.48 -8.53
C PRO A 19 -14.88 20.33 -8.57
N VAL A 20 -14.40 20.82 -7.42
CA VAL A 20 -13.15 21.60 -7.34
C VAL A 20 -11.93 20.72 -7.61
N LEU A 21 -11.89 19.52 -7.02
CA LEU A 21 -10.81 18.55 -7.25
C LEU A 21 -10.76 18.09 -8.70
N ARG A 22 -11.94 17.98 -9.34
CA ARG A 22 -12.03 17.66 -10.76
C ARG A 22 -11.40 18.74 -11.62
N THR A 23 -11.66 20.02 -11.35
CA THR A 23 -11.19 21.13 -12.20
C THR A 23 -9.73 21.54 -11.94
N LEU A 24 -9.15 21.11 -10.81
CA LEU A 24 -7.85 21.59 -10.32
C LEU A 24 -6.68 21.43 -11.31
N THR A 25 -6.67 20.33 -12.09
CA THR A 25 -5.61 20.03 -13.06
C THR A 25 -6.16 19.77 -14.46
N VAL A 26 -7.33 20.32 -14.80
CA VAL A 26 -7.93 20.15 -16.13
C VAL A 26 -7.02 20.69 -17.23
N ASP A 27 -6.39 21.84 -17.00
CA ASP A 27 -5.55 22.54 -17.98
C ASP A 27 -4.17 21.88 -18.17
N THR A 28 -3.81 20.93 -17.31
CA THR A 28 -2.56 20.18 -17.42
C THR A 28 -2.72 19.03 -18.40
N SER A 29 -1.68 18.76 -19.20
CA SER A 29 -1.72 17.70 -20.22
C SER A 29 -1.92 16.31 -19.60
N THR A 30 -2.65 15.44 -20.29
CA THR A 30 -2.97 14.08 -19.80
C THR A 30 -1.71 13.23 -19.61
N ASP A 31 -0.73 13.33 -20.52
CA ASP A 31 0.51 12.55 -20.43
C ASP A 31 1.32 12.92 -19.18
N THR A 32 1.38 14.22 -18.85
CA THR A 32 2.04 14.67 -17.62
C THR A 32 1.32 14.21 -16.35
N ILE A 33 -0.03 14.18 -16.38
CA ILE A 33 -0.83 13.72 -15.24
C ILE A 33 -0.59 12.23 -14.98
N ILE A 34 -0.62 11.42 -16.05
CA ILE A 34 -0.37 9.98 -15.94
C ILE A 34 1.06 9.72 -15.45
N ALA A 35 2.05 10.43 -16.01
CA ALA A 35 3.45 10.32 -15.58
C ALA A 35 3.61 10.65 -14.08
N LEU A 36 3.04 11.78 -13.63
CA LEU A 36 3.07 12.17 -12.22
C LEU A 36 2.34 11.17 -11.32
N ALA A 37 1.18 10.65 -11.74
CA ALA A 37 0.45 9.64 -10.99
C ALA A 37 1.27 8.35 -10.81
N VAL A 38 1.95 7.89 -11.87
CA VAL A 38 2.87 6.74 -11.79
C VAL A 38 4.00 7.01 -10.80
N VAL A 39 4.65 8.18 -10.87
CA VAL A 39 5.71 8.57 -9.93
C VAL A 39 5.19 8.57 -8.50
N PHE A 40 4.03 9.16 -8.23
CA PHE A 40 3.44 9.18 -6.89
C PHE A 40 3.03 7.80 -6.39
N PHE A 41 2.54 6.90 -7.25
CA PHE A 41 2.29 5.51 -6.85
C PHE A 41 3.59 4.74 -6.55
N LEU A 42 4.68 5.01 -7.28
CA LEU A 42 5.99 4.45 -6.98
C LEU A 42 6.54 4.99 -5.66
N LEU A 43 6.38 6.29 -5.39
CA LEU A 43 6.73 6.89 -4.09
C LEU A 43 5.90 6.28 -2.97
N ASN A 44 4.60 6.07 -3.18
CA ASN A 44 3.76 5.39 -2.22
C ASN A 44 4.29 3.98 -1.93
N LEU A 45 4.64 3.19 -2.95
CA LEU A 45 5.18 1.85 -2.78
C LEU A 45 6.55 1.85 -2.07
N GLY A 46 7.45 2.77 -2.43
CA GLY A 46 8.79 2.84 -1.86
C GLY A 46 8.83 3.35 -0.41
N PHE A 47 7.98 4.31 -0.06
CA PHE A 47 7.91 4.92 1.27
C PHE A 47 6.80 4.33 2.15
N HIS A 48 6.15 3.24 1.74
CA HIS A 48 5.15 2.61 2.58
C HIS A 48 5.82 1.93 3.79
N ASP A 49 5.26 2.17 4.98
CA ASP A 49 5.73 1.53 6.21
C ASP A 49 5.18 0.10 6.30
N TYR A 50 5.98 -0.84 5.80
CA TYR A 50 5.72 -2.28 5.84
C TYR A 50 5.97 -2.92 7.21
N GLY A 51 6.50 -2.18 8.19
CA GLY A 51 6.78 -2.69 9.52
C GLY A 51 5.50 -3.02 10.28
N THR A 52 5.51 -4.14 11.01
CA THR A 52 4.40 -4.56 11.89
C THR A 52 4.61 -4.18 13.36
N ASN A 53 5.76 -3.57 13.68
CA ASN A 53 6.22 -3.41 15.07
C ASN A 53 5.54 -2.22 15.79
N ASN A 54 5.00 -1.25 15.05
CA ASN A 54 4.35 -0.05 15.60
C ASN A 54 2.86 -0.03 15.23
N LEU A 55 2.06 -0.71 16.06
CA LEU A 55 0.62 -0.92 15.82
C LEU A 55 -0.23 0.36 15.91
N THR A 56 0.22 1.35 16.68
CA THR A 56 -0.58 2.55 17.00
C THR A 56 0.00 3.86 16.46
N LYS A 57 1.25 3.87 15.97
CA LYS A 57 1.92 5.08 15.49
C LYS A 57 2.12 5.01 13.98
N ILE A 58 1.58 6.00 13.27
CA ILE A 58 1.93 6.26 11.88
C ILE A 58 3.33 6.85 11.88
N SER A 59 4.28 6.16 11.23
CA SER A 59 5.62 6.71 11.03
C SER A 59 5.54 7.92 10.08
N SER A 60 6.47 8.86 10.22
CA SER A 60 6.59 9.99 9.28
C SER A 60 6.70 9.50 7.83
N ILE A 61 7.43 8.40 7.62
CA ILE A 61 7.56 7.72 6.32
C ILE A 61 6.20 7.22 5.81
N GLY A 62 5.39 6.58 6.66
CA GLY A 62 4.03 6.16 6.30
C GLY A 62 3.12 7.31 5.90
N SER A 63 3.24 8.49 6.51
CA SER A 63 2.45 9.66 6.11
C SER A 63 2.82 10.19 4.72
N ILE A 64 4.10 10.11 4.33
CA ILE A 64 4.56 10.49 2.98
C ILE A 64 3.94 9.55 1.94
N SER A 65 3.93 8.24 2.20
CA SER A 65 3.33 7.24 1.30
C SER A 65 1.83 7.48 1.09
N VAL A 66 1.06 7.66 2.16
CA VAL A 66 -0.40 7.90 2.08
C VAL A 66 -0.68 9.20 1.33
N ASN A 67 0.07 10.27 1.61
CA ASN A 67 -0.09 11.55 0.91
C ASN A 67 0.23 11.41 -0.58
N ALA A 68 1.30 10.71 -0.95
CA ALA A 68 1.65 10.46 -2.34
C ALA A 68 0.53 9.67 -3.06
N ALA A 69 0.00 8.62 -2.44
CA ALA A 69 -1.10 7.85 -3.03
C ALA A 69 -2.38 8.69 -3.24
N VAL A 70 -2.76 9.49 -2.24
CA VAL A 70 -3.94 10.36 -2.32
C VAL A 70 -3.74 11.43 -3.40
N LEU A 71 -2.55 12.03 -3.51
CA LEU A 71 -2.24 12.98 -4.58
C LEU A 71 -2.31 12.33 -5.96
N ALA A 72 -1.82 11.09 -6.13
CA ALA A 72 -1.96 10.35 -7.39
C ALA A 72 -3.44 10.15 -7.79
N CYS A 73 -4.27 9.76 -6.82
CA CYS A 73 -5.71 9.61 -7.03
C CYS A 73 -6.40 10.94 -7.36
N VAL A 74 -6.03 12.04 -6.70
CA VAL A 74 -6.56 13.39 -6.99
C VAL A 74 -6.19 13.83 -8.42
N LEU A 75 -4.94 13.58 -8.85
CA LEU A 75 -4.51 13.90 -10.22
C LEU A 75 -5.32 13.11 -11.26
N LEU A 76 -5.51 11.80 -11.03
CA LEU A 76 -6.34 10.95 -11.89
C LEU A 76 -7.82 11.36 -11.87
N ALA A 77 -8.33 11.85 -10.73
CA ALA A 77 -9.71 12.29 -10.61
C ALA A 77 -10.07 13.42 -11.58
N SER A 78 -9.12 14.30 -11.91
CA SER A 78 -9.34 15.37 -12.89
C SER A 78 -9.76 14.87 -14.28
N ARG A 79 -9.41 13.61 -14.62
CA ARG A 79 -9.72 12.99 -15.91
C ARG A 79 -11.09 12.32 -15.94
N LEU A 80 -11.77 12.18 -14.80
CA LEU A 80 -13.10 11.61 -14.75
C LEU A 80 -14.15 12.63 -15.21
N SER A 81 -15.11 12.15 -15.99
CA SER A 81 -16.15 12.99 -16.61
C SER A 81 -17.31 13.35 -15.67
N SER A 82 -17.50 12.61 -14.57
CA SER A 82 -18.61 12.83 -13.64
C SER A 82 -18.11 13.12 -12.23
N ASN A 83 -18.75 14.08 -11.56
CA ASN A 83 -18.43 14.46 -10.18
C ASN A 83 -18.68 13.29 -9.21
N ASN A 84 -19.67 12.45 -9.52
CA ASN A 84 -19.95 11.24 -8.73
C ASN A 84 -18.82 10.22 -8.84
N ALA A 85 -18.23 10.04 -10.02
CA ALA A 85 -17.09 9.14 -10.18
C ALA A 85 -15.84 9.70 -9.48
N VAL A 86 -15.64 11.03 -9.51
CA VAL A 86 -14.56 11.70 -8.73
C VAL A 86 -14.73 11.46 -7.24
N TYR A 87 -15.93 11.70 -6.72
CA TYR A 87 -16.26 11.42 -5.32
C TYR A 87 -15.99 9.95 -4.96
N ALA A 88 -16.49 9.01 -5.78
CA ALA A 88 -16.29 7.58 -5.56
C ALA A 88 -14.81 7.18 -5.57
N LEU A 89 -14.03 7.72 -6.50
CA LEU A 89 -12.59 7.48 -6.59
C LEU A 89 -11.86 7.99 -5.34
N LEU A 90 -12.19 9.19 -4.87
CA LEU A 90 -11.55 9.78 -3.69
C LEU A 90 -11.92 9.04 -2.39
N VAL A 91 -13.19 8.65 -2.23
CA VAL A 91 -13.62 7.81 -1.12
C VAL A 91 -12.89 6.46 -1.17
N TYR A 92 -12.83 5.84 -2.35
CA TYR A 92 -12.12 4.58 -2.54
C TYR A 92 -10.62 4.72 -2.23
N ALA A 93 -9.98 5.81 -2.68
CA ALA A 93 -8.57 6.09 -2.39
C ALA A 93 -8.31 6.17 -0.87
N LEU A 94 -9.17 6.85 -0.12
CA LEU A 94 -9.02 6.95 1.33
C LEU A 94 -9.29 5.62 2.04
N LEU A 95 -10.29 4.87 1.60
CA LEU A 95 -10.55 3.53 2.12
C LEU A 95 -9.35 2.61 1.86
N TRP A 96 -8.77 2.65 0.66
CA TRP A 96 -7.71 1.73 0.24
C TRP A 96 -6.32 2.12 0.75
N PHE A 97 -5.97 3.41 0.77
CA PHE A 97 -4.63 3.86 1.14
C PHE A 97 -4.52 4.33 2.59
N ALA A 98 -5.59 4.83 3.21
CA ALA A 98 -5.54 5.27 4.61
C ALA A 98 -6.14 4.23 5.56
N LEU A 99 -7.35 3.75 5.27
CA LEU A 99 -8.11 2.92 6.22
C LEU A 99 -7.71 1.43 6.15
N PHE A 100 -7.46 0.91 4.95
CA PHE A 100 -7.12 -0.50 4.75
C PHE A 100 -5.77 -0.89 5.38
N PRO A 101 -4.69 -0.08 5.32
CA PRO A 101 -3.46 -0.39 6.05
C PRO A 101 -3.66 -0.44 7.56
N LEU A 102 -4.50 0.45 8.11
CA LEU A 102 -4.87 0.43 9.54
C LEU A 102 -5.63 -0.85 9.89
N LEU A 103 -6.65 -1.20 9.10
CA LEU A 103 -7.40 -2.46 9.25
C LEU A 103 -6.45 -3.67 9.24
N ARG A 104 -5.50 -3.70 8.30
CA ARG A 104 -4.54 -4.80 8.19
C ARG A 104 -3.62 -4.91 9.40
N ARG A 105 -3.14 -3.79 9.94
CA ARG A 105 -2.33 -3.77 11.18
C ARG A 105 -3.13 -4.29 12.38
N LEU A 106 -4.38 -3.84 12.53
CA LEU A 106 -5.27 -4.33 13.59
C LEU A 106 -5.59 -5.82 13.44
N LEU A 107 -5.81 -6.29 12.21
CA LEU A 107 -6.09 -7.70 11.94
C LEU A 107 -4.90 -8.61 12.31
N ILE A 108 -3.67 -8.18 12.02
CA ILE A 108 -2.45 -8.90 12.42
C ILE A 108 -2.34 -8.96 13.95
N ALA A 109 -2.66 -7.87 14.65
CA ALA A 109 -2.63 -7.83 16.12
C ALA A 109 -3.62 -8.79 16.77
N VAL A 110 -4.78 -8.98 16.16
CA VAL A 110 -5.83 -9.87 16.67
C VAL A 110 -5.57 -11.33 16.27
N SER A 111 -5.24 -11.58 15.00
CA SER A 111 -5.04 -12.94 14.48
C SER A 111 -4.21 -12.95 13.20
N THR A 112 -3.00 -13.51 13.29
CA THR A 112 -2.14 -13.75 12.12
C THR A 112 -2.81 -14.64 11.07
N LYS A 113 -3.59 -15.65 11.50
CA LYS A 113 -4.30 -16.55 10.59
C LYS A 113 -5.29 -15.79 9.70
N SER A 114 -6.05 -14.87 10.30
CA SER A 114 -7.02 -14.04 9.57
C SER A 114 -6.33 -13.10 8.58
N SER A 115 -5.16 -12.56 8.93
CA SER A 115 -4.35 -11.74 8.03
C SER A 115 -3.80 -12.53 6.83
N ILE A 116 -3.37 -13.78 7.04
CA ILE A 116 -2.94 -14.67 5.96
C ILE A 116 -4.12 -14.96 5.01
N ILE A 117 -5.29 -15.30 5.55
CA ILE A 117 -6.51 -15.53 4.76
C ILE A 117 -6.85 -14.29 3.93
N LEU A 118 -6.84 -13.10 4.54
CA LEU A 118 -7.09 -11.84 3.83
C LEU A 118 -6.08 -11.62 2.69
N THR A 119 -4.81 -11.94 2.93
CA THR A 119 -3.76 -11.80 1.91
C THR A 119 -3.98 -12.77 0.74
N ILE A 120 -4.38 -14.02 1.01
CA ILE A 120 -4.73 -14.99 -0.04
C ILE A 120 -5.93 -14.50 -0.85
N ILE A 121 -6.99 -14.02 -0.18
CA ILE A 121 -8.18 -13.49 -0.84
C ILE A 121 -7.82 -12.31 -1.75
N LEU A 122 -6.98 -11.38 -1.29
CA LEU A 122 -6.58 -10.22 -2.09
C LEU A 122 -5.67 -10.60 -3.27
N ALA A 123 -4.73 -11.53 -3.07
CA ALA A 123 -3.86 -12.01 -4.15
C ALA A 123 -4.66 -12.74 -5.23
N VAL A 124 -5.49 -13.71 -4.84
CA VAL A 124 -6.33 -14.47 -5.77
C VAL A 124 -7.36 -13.55 -6.42
N GLY A 125 -8.07 -12.75 -5.63
CA GLY A 125 -9.05 -11.78 -6.14
C GLY A 125 -8.45 -10.81 -7.15
N GLY A 126 -7.27 -10.26 -6.86
CA GLY A 126 -6.52 -9.40 -7.78
C GLY A 126 -6.19 -10.11 -9.10
N THR A 127 -5.63 -11.31 -9.04
CA THR A 127 -5.31 -12.09 -10.26
C THR A 127 -6.54 -12.37 -11.12
N VAL A 128 -7.66 -12.74 -10.49
CA VAL A 128 -8.93 -13.03 -11.18
C VAL A 128 -9.51 -11.78 -11.82
N LEU A 129 -9.52 -10.64 -11.11
CA LEU A 129 -10.02 -9.38 -11.67
C LEU A 129 -9.18 -8.92 -12.87
N PHE A 130 -7.86 -9.10 -12.84
CA PHE A 130 -7.00 -8.76 -13.98
C PHE A 130 -7.21 -9.66 -15.21
N LEU A 131 -7.71 -10.90 -15.05
CA LEU A 131 -8.01 -11.77 -16.19
C LEU A 131 -9.10 -11.16 -17.10
N SER A 132 -10.04 -10.42 -16.52
CA SER A 132 -11.09 -9.73 -17.28
C SER A 132 -10.56 -8.60 -18.16
N ILE A 133 -9.37 -8.07 -17.87
CA ILE A 133 -8.72 -7.00 -18.64
C ILE A 133 -7.75 -7.60 -19.66
N SER A 134 -6.80 -8.41 -19.19
CA SER A 134 -5.80 -9.05 -20.06
C SER A 134 -5.09 -10.19 -19.34
N LYS A 135 -4.93 -11.32 -20.04
CA LYS A 135 -4.14 -12.47 -19.56
C LYS A 135 -2.69 -12.10 -19.25
N ALA A 136 -2.10 -11.20 -20.03
CA ALA A 136 -0.72 -10.76 -19.83
C ALA A 136 -0.57 -10.00 -18.50
N VAL A 137 -1.48 -9.08 -18.20
CA VAL A 137 -1.46 -8.29 -16.95
C VAL A 137 -1.70 -9.19 -15.74
N SER A 138 -2.64 -10.13 -15.84
CA SER A 138 -2.89 -11.11 -14.77
C SER A 138 -1.66 -11.99 -14.49
N LEU A 139 -0.99 -12.47 -15.54
CA LEU A 139 0.24 -13.25 -15.41
C LEU A 139 1.36 -12.45 -14.72
N VAL A 140 1.55 -11.18 -15.11
CA VAL A 140 2.54 -10.29 -14.49
C VAL A 140 2.21 -10.09 -13.01
N HIS A 141 0.96 -9.80 -12.67
CA HIS A 141 0.53 -9.61 -11.29
C HIS A 141 0.75 -10.87 -10.42
N PHE A 142 0.39 -12.05 -10.95
CA PHE A 142 0.63 -13.33 -10.29
C PHE A 142 2.12 -13.57 -10.06
N SER A 143 2.95 -13.38 -11.10
CA SER A 143 4.39 -13.63 -11.04
C SER A 143 5.09 -12.73 -10.02
N ILE A 144 4.77 -11.43 -10.01
CA ILE A 144 5.33 -10.48 -9.04
C ILE A 144 4.93 -10.88 -7.61
N THR A 145 3.64 -11.19 -7.38
CA THR A 145 3.15 -11.57 -6.05
C THR A 145 3.82 -12.86 -5.57
N PHE A 146 3.98 -13.85 -6.45
CA PHE A 146 4.66 -15.10 -6.14
C PHE A 146 6.15 -14.89 -5.80
N ILE A 147 6.85 -14.09 -6.60
CA ILE A 147 8.27 -13.78 -6.38
C ILE A 147 8.47 -13.08 -5.04
N ILE A 148 7.68 -12.05 -4.74
CA ILE A 148 7.81 -11.30 -3.48
C ILE A 148 7.48 -12.19 -2.27
N THR A 149 6.49 -13.08 -2.39
CA THR A 149 6.02 -13.89 -1.25
C THR A 149 6.91 -15.09 -0.96
N PHE A 150 7.46 -15.75 -1.98
CA PHE A 150 8.20 -17.01 -1.80
C PHE A 150 9.65 -16.90 -2.22
N VAL A 151 9.92 -16.40 -3.43
CA VAL A 151 11.28 -16.38 -3.98
C VAL A 151 12.18 -15.43 -3.19
N SER A 152 11.70 -14.22 -2.89
CA SER A 152 12.45 -13.20 -2.15
C SER A 152 12.89 -13.67 -0.75
N PRO A 153 12.01 -14.18 0.14
CA PRO A 153 12.44 -14.67 1.44
C PRO A 153 13.32 -15.91 1.36
N LEU A 154 13.07 -16.84 0.43
CA LEU A 154 13.93 -18.02 0.24
C LEU A 154 15.33 -17.63 -0.23
N TRP A 155 15.40 -16.69 -1.18
CA TRP A 155 16.65 -16.12 -1.66
C TRP A 155 17.40 -15.40 -0.54
N PHE A 156 16.70 -14.61 0.26
CA PHE A 156 17.28 -13.93 1.42
C PHE A 156 17.84 -14.93 2.44
N LEU A 157 17.07 -15.97 2.80
CA LEU A 157 17.53 -17.03 3.71
C LEU A 157 18.74 -17.79 3.15
N TRP A 158 18.79 -18.00 1.84
CA TRP A 158 19.94 -18.62 1.19
C TRP A 158 21.19 -17.74 1.29
N ILE A 159 21.06 -16.44 1.01
CA ILE A 159 22.18 -15.48 1.10
C ILE A 159 22.71 -15.34 2.52
N GLN A 160 21.84 -15.41 3.54
CA GLN A 160 22.25 -15.34 4.94
C GLN A 160 23.21 -16.49 5.32
N ARG A 161 23.16 -17.64 4.63
CA ARG A 161 24.09 -18.77 4.87
C ARG A 161 25.54 -18.47 4.48
N TYR A 162 25.76 -17.50 3.59
CA TYR A 162 27.09 -17.11 3.11
C TYR A 162 27.64 -15.90 3.86
N LYS A 163 26.93 -15.43 4.88
CA LYS A 163 27.40 -14.32 5.71
C LYS A 163 28.52 -14.84 6.62
N ASN A 164 29.76 -14.54 6.23
CA ASN A 164 30.90 -14.79 7.09
C ASN A 164 30.89 -13.78 8.24
N GLU A 165 30.80 -14.27 9.47
CA GLU A 165 30.98 -13.47 10.68
C GLU A 165 32.47 -13.28 10.91
N ILE A 166 32.97 -12.07 10.62
CA ILE A 166 34.35 -11.69 10.90
C ILE A 166 34.42 -11.39 12.40
N HIS A 167 34.93 -12.36 13.16
CA HIS A 167 35.15 -12.19 14.59
C HIS A 167 36.35 -11.26 14.80
N GLY A 168 36.09 -10.10 15.40
CA GLY A 168 37.14 -9.18 15.80
C GLY A 168 37.78 -9.63 17.13
N PRO A 169 38.98 -9.14 17.48
CA PRO A 169 39.63 -9.45 18.75
C PRO A 169 38.89 -8.90 20.00
N TRP A 170 37.76 -8.23 19.80
CA TRP A 170 36.91 -7.60 20.82
C TRP A 170 35.50 -8.22 20.88
N ASP A 171 35.26 -9.35 20.20
CA ASP A 171 33.96 -10.02 20.22
C ASP A 171 33.69 -10.67 21.59
N GLU A 172 32.44 -10.61 22.05
CA GLU A 172 32.06 -11.20 23.34
C GLU A 172 32.24 -12.72 23.31
N ALA A 173 32.94 -13.27 24.31
CA ALA A 173 33.17 -14.71 24.40
C ALA A 173 31.84 -15.45 24.56
N THR A 174 31.49 -16.29 23.58
CA THR A 174 30.30 -17.12 23.67
C THR A 174 30.54 -18.28 24.66
N PRO A 175 29.64 -18.51 25.64
CA PRO A 175 29.83 -19.53 26.65
C PRO A 175 29.75 -20.94 26.02
N ILE A 176 30.82 -21.71 26.16
CA ILE A 176 30.89 -23.10 25.71
C ILE A 176 30.23 -23.97 26.77
N VAL A 177 29.02 -24.44 26.52
CA VAL A 177 28.33 -25.39 27.41
C VAL A 177 28.78 -26.80 27.04
N HIS A 178 29.63 -27.39 27.89
CA HIS A 178 29.94 -28.82 27.81
C HIS A 178 28.79 -29.62 28.41
N HIS A 179 28.18 -30.49 27.60
CA HIS A 179 27.24 -31.52 28.05
C HIS A 179 27.98 -32.72 28.66
#